data_AF-A0A2R6CKH8-F1
#
_entry.id   AF-A0A2R6CKH8-F1
#
_cell.length_a   1.000
_cell.length_b   1.000
_cell.length_c   1.000
_cell.angle_alpha   90.00
_cell.angle_beta   90.00
_cell.angle_gamma   90.00
#
_symmetry.space_group_name_H-M   'P 1'
#
loop_
_entity.id
_entity.type
_entity.pdbx_description
1 polymer ?
#
loop_
_entity_poly.entity_id
_entity_poly.type
_entity_poly.pdbx_seq_one_letter_code
_entity_poly.pdbx_strand_id
1 'polypeptide(L)'
;AKEVFEYIYDHGGKGVTYYRDGTRSKQVLTTRAQNTEFAEMDEAEVVAQIEELFGSIDAFVESEPVQEALDQQVEQLLGAADGDEEFTQKRPRPDVLHGVTQRIETGYGKLYVNINEDPEADRPFELFANIGNSGGFTGSFTEALAKTISVALRAGVDPEEIAEKLQGIRSPKVAWDKGEQIQSIPDAIGTAMQRYLDGEVERAYPQQQTLEETAEEADGEDDPEVTRADIGHETDGGALAGEAGDTPDDQRSIIDAGESPECPECGSLSLYYAEGCKTCESCGWSEC
;
A
#
# COMPACT_ATOMS: atom_id res chain seq x y z
N ALA A 1 -6.49 29.82 53.08
CA ALA A 1 -7.87 29.28 53.16
C ALA A 1 -8.57 29.69 54.47
N LYS A 2 -8.08 29.29 55.65
CA LYS A 2 -8.72 29.54 56.96
C LYS A 2 -9.16 31.00 57.19
N GLU A 3 -8.25 31.96 56.97
CA GLU A 3 -8.51 33.40 57.18
C GLU A 3 -9.68 33.96 56.35
N VAL A 4 -9.90 33.42 55.14
CA VAL A 4 -11.02 33.84 54.26
C VAL A 4 -12.37 33.41 54.82
N PHE A 5 -12.44 32.21 55.42
CA PHE A 5 -13.66 31.73 56.06
C PHE A 5 -13.97 32.52 57.34
N GLU A 6 -12.94 32.83 58.13
CA GLU A 6 -13.08 33.65 59.35
C GLU A 6 -13.54 35.08 59.02
N TYR A 7 -12.95 35.71 58.00
CA TYR A 7 -13.37 37.04 57.54
C TYR A 7 -14.84 37.09 57.13
N ILE A 8 -15.30 36.11 56.35
CA ILE A 8 -16.70 36.07 55.87
C ILE A 8 -17.67 35.83 57.03
N TYR A 9 -17.29 35.00 58.01
CA TYR A 9 -18.08 34.79 59.21
C TYR A 9 -18.23 36.08 60.04
N ASP A 10 -17.12 36.78 60.30
CA ASP A 10 -17.11 38.00 61.11
C ASP A 10 -17.87 39.17 60.47
N HIS A 11 -17.96 39.19 59.14
CA HIS A 11 -18.65 40.25 58.39
C HIS A 11 -20.07 39.86 57.95
N GLY A 12 -20.62 38.76 58.49
CA GLY A 12 -22.01 38.36 58.29
C GLY A 12 -22.34 37.80 56.90
N GLY A 13 -21.34 37.29 56.18
CA GLY A 13 -21.54 36.63 54.90
C GLY A 13 -22.19 35.26 55.06
N LYS A 14 -23.11 34.91 54.16
CA LYS A 14 -23.89 33.66 54.23
C LYS A 14 -23.14 32.43 53.74
N GLY A 15 -22.01 32.61 53.06
CA GLY A 15 -21.17 31.54 52.54
C GLY A 15 -20.06 32.09 51.64
N VAL A 16 -19.04 31.27 51.41
CA VAL A 16 -17.92 31.58 50.51
C VAL A 16 -17.57 30.37 49.67
N THR A 17 -17.33 30.59 48.39
CA THR A 17 -16.86 29.54 47.47
C THR A 17 -15.36 29.71 47.27
N TYR A 18 -14.59 28.76 47.78
CA TYR A 18 -13.13 28.74 47.66
C TYR A 18 -12.73 27.73 46.56
N TYR A 19 -12.04 28.22 45.54
CA TYR A 19 -11.38 27.38 44.54
C TYR A 19 -9.91 27.22 44.91
N ARG A 20 -9.44 25.98 44.93
CA ARG A 20 -8.01 25.66 45.17
C ARG A 20 -7.20 26.00 43.91
N ASP A 21 -5.96 26.47 44.10
CA ASP A 21 -5.04 26.80 43.00
C ASP A 21 -4.95 25.65 41.98
N GLY A 22 -5.03 26.01 40.69
CA GLY A 22 -5.03 25.07 39.56
C GLY A 22 -6.38 24.43 39.19
N THR A 23 -7.46 24.65 39.95
CA THR A 23 -8.78 24.02 39.67
C THR A 23 -9.66 24.77 38.67
N ARG A 24 -9.27 26.00 38.28
CA ARG A 24 -9.97 26.82 37.29
C ARG A 24 -8.96 27.49 36.37
N SER A 25 -9.31 27.61 35.09
CA SER A 25 -8.49 28.28 34.07
C SER A 25 -8.34 29.79 34.31
N LYS A 26 -9.27 30.40 35.05
CA LYS A 26 -9.18 31.79 35.52
C LYS A 26 -9.40 31.83 37.02
N GLN A 27 -8.42 32.38 37.73
CA GLN A 27 -8.43 32.49 39.18
C GLN A 27 -8.73 33.94 39.57
N VAL A 28 -9.81 34.15 40.34
CA VAL A 28 -10.41 35.49 40.55
C VAL A 28 -9.69 36.30 41.62
N LEU A 29 -8.92 35.66 42.49
CA LEU A 29 -8.18 36.31 43.58
C LEU A 29 -6.82 35.64 43.74
N THR A 30 -5.82 36.19 43.07
CA THR A 30 -4.42 35.94 43.41
C THR A 30 -3.79 37.26 43.78
N THR A 31 -3.11 37.32 44.93
CA THR A 31 -2.10 38.33 45.21
C THR A 31 -0.89 38.03 44.32
N ARG A 32 -1.04 38.29 43.02
CA ARG A 32 0.00 38.13 42.01
C ARG A 32 0.27 39.52 41.45
N ALA A 33 1.20 40.22 42.09
CA ALA A 33 2.00 41.22 41.40
C ALA A 33 2.92 40.58 40.32
N GLN A 34 2.62 39.36 39.84
CA GLN A 34 3.53 38.54 39.04
C GLN A 34 2.83 37.66 37.97
N ASN A 35 1.54 37.87 37.65
CA ASN A 35 0.87 37.10 36.57
C ASN A 35 0.08 37.93 35.57
N THR A 36 0.10 39.24 35.72
CA THR A 36 -0.16 40.18 34.63
C THR A 36 1.25 40.65 34.28
N GLU A 37 1.85 40.20 33.19
CA GLU A 37 2.02 41.05 32.01
C GLU A 37 2.75 40.22 30.94
N PHE A 38 2.14 39.16 30.40
CA PHE A 38 2.65 38.52 29.17
C PHE A 38 1.61 38.52 28.05
N ALA A 39 0.32 38.49 28.41
CA ALA A 39 -0.78 38.47 27.44
C ALA A 39 -1.09 39.83 26.79
N GLU A 40 -0.56 40.93 27.34
CA GLU A 40 -0.78 42.29 26.83
C GLU A 40 0.50 42.93 26.26
N MET A 41 1.63 42.21 26.33
CA MET A 41 2.91 42.69 25.81
C MET A 41 2.95 42.60 24.29
N ASP A 42 3.53 43.61 23.66
CA ASP A 42 3.87 43.51 22.24
C ASP A 42 5.14 42.66 22.03
N GLU A 43 5.38 42.25 20.77
CA GLU A 43 6.52 41.38 20.43
C GLU A 43 7.87 42.01 20.83
N ALA A 44 7.99 43.34 20.79
CA ALA A 44 9.22 44.05 21.14
C ALA A 44 9.46 44.07 22.65
N GLU A 45 8.41 44.20 23.46
CA GLU A 45 8.47 44.12 24.92
C GLU A 45 8.86 42.72 25.41
N VAL A 46 8.33 41.67 24.75
CA VAL A 46 8.69 40.28 25.05
C VAL A 46 10.17 40.02 24.75
N VAL A 47 10.65 40.46 23.57
CA VAL A 47 12.06 40.30 23.20
C VAL A 47 12.98 41.06 24.16
N ALA A 48 12.63 42.29 24.53
CA ALA A 48 13.42 43.09 25.46
C ALA A 48 13.54 42.43 26.85
N GLN A 49 12.45 41.82 27.36
CA GLN A 49 12.51 41.09 28.63
C GLN A 49 13.34 39.80 28.53
N ILE A 50 13.27 39.09 27.40
CA ILE A 50 14.11 37.90 27.17
C ILE A 50 15.59 38.31 27.18
N GLU A 51 15.96 39.37 26.48
CA GLU A 51 17.33 39.88 26.48
C GLU A 51 17.77 40.41 27.85
N GLU A 52 16.88 41.02 28.64
CA GLU A 52 17.19 41.47 30.00
C GLU A 52 17.44 40.30 30.96
N LEU A 53 16.63 39.24 30.89
CA LEU A 53 16.70 38.09 31.80
C LEU A 53 17.79 37.09 31.41
N PHE A 54 18.02 36.88 30.12
CA PHE A 54 18.92 35.85 29.58
C PHE A 54 20.18 36.44 28.91
N GLY A 55 20.26 37.76 28.76
CA GLY A 55 21.39 38.47 28.16
C GLY A 55 21.34 38.55 26.63
N SER A 56 20.77 37.54 25.97
CA SER A 56 20.47 37.55 24.54
C SER A 56 19.37 36.52 24.21
N ILE A 57 18.77 36.64 23.03
CA ILE A 57 17.84 35.62 22.51
C ILE A 57 18.53 34.26 22.34
N ASP A 58 19.79 34.24 21.86
CA ASP A 58 20.54 32.98 21.67
C ASP A 58 20.71 32.25 23.02
N ALA A 59 21.08 32.97 24.08
CA ALA A 59 21.25 32.39 25.41
C ALA A 59 19.91 31.90 26.02
N PHE A 60 18.79 32.53 25.67
CA PHE A 60 17.46 32.06 26.04
C PHE A 60 17.13 30.74 25.34
N VAL A 61 17.35 30.65 24.03
CA VAL A 61 17.10 29.44 23.25
C VAL A 61 17.98 28.29 23.73
N GLU A 62 19.24 28.54 24.07
CA GLU A 62 20.17 27.52 24.59
C GLU A 62 19.91 27.12 26.05
N SER A 63 18.97 27.76 26.75
CA SER A 63 18.70 27.41 28.15
C SER A 63 18.01 26.05 28.29
N GLU A 64 18.46 25.26 29.27
CA GLU A 64 17.99 23.88 29.50
C GLU A 64 16.44 23.76 29.56
N PRO A 65 15.71 24.64 30.27
CA PRO A 65 14.24 24.55 30.33
C PRO A 65 13.55 24.88 29.00
N VAL A 66 14.16 25.72 28.17
CA VAL A 66 13.62 26.12 26.87
C VAL A 66 13.92 25.04 25.84
N GLN A 67 15.11 24.45 25.87
CA GLN A 67 15.46 23.27 25.08
C GLN A 67 14.53 22.10 25.41
N GLU A 68 14.28 21.78 26.69
CA GLU A 68 13.33 20.71 27.07
C GLU A 68 11.90 20.97 26.55
N ALA A 69 11.43 22.22 26.58
CA ALA A 69 10.11 22.58 26.07
C ALA A 69 10.02 22.57 24.53
N LEU A 70 11.11 22.94 23.86
CA LEU A 70 11.25 22.85 22.41
C LEU A 70 11.33 21.39 21.97
N ASP A 71 12.13 20.57 22.66
CA ASP A 71 12.28 19.14 22.41
C ASP A 71 10.95 18.42 22.55
N GLN A 72 10.14 18.72 23.58
CA GLN A 72 8.80 18.16 23.72
C GLN A 72 7.85 18.56 22.57
N GLN A 73 7.95 19.80 22.08
CA GLN A 73 7.13 20.26 20.94
C GLN A 73 7.62 19.64 19.62
N VAL A 74 8.92 19.53 19.44
CA VAL A 74 9.54 18.87 18.28
C VAL A 74 9.20 17.39 18.30
N GLU A 75 9.30 16.71 19.43
CA GLU A 75 8.90 15.31 19.62
C GLU A 75 7.40 15.11 19.39
N GLN A 76 6.55 16.08 19.74
CA GLN A 76 5.12 16.02 19.43
C GLN A 76 4.82 16.22 17.93
N LEU A 77 5.57 17.09 17.26
CA LEU A 77 5.47 17.32 15.81
C LEU A 77 6.07 16.16 15.00
N LEU A 78 7.18 15.61 15.48
CA LEU A 78 7.85 14.44 14.91
C LEU A 78 7.09 13.17 15.24
N GLY A 79 6.44 13.02 16.39
CA GLY A 79 5.56 11.89 16.68
C GLY A 79 4.34 11.82 15.74
N ALA A 80 3.92 12.97 15.19
CA ALA A 80 2.93 13.04 14.11
C ALA A 80 3.52 12.74 12.72
N ALA A 81 4.85 12.81 12.54
CA ALA A 81 5.55 12.55 11.28
C ALA A 81 6.20 11.15 11.22
N ASP A 82 6.63 10.60 12.36
CA ASP A 82 7.27 9.30 12.56
C ASP A 82 6.27 8.20 12.97
N GLY A 83 4.97 8.50 12.91
CA GLY A 83 3.93 7.48 12.97
C GLY A 83 3.90 6.71 14.28
N ASP A 84 3.78 7.40 15.42
CA ASP A 84 3.30 6.77 16.66
C ASP A 84 1.77 6.48 16.59
N GLU A 85 1.25 6.24 15.39
CA GLU A 85 0.04 5.43 15.22
C GLU A 85 0.46 4.00 15.56
N GLU A 86 0.01 3.53 16.70
CA GLU A 86 0.18 2.16 17.18
C GLU A 86 -0.03 1.15 16.00
N PHE A 87 1.08 0.70 15.36
CA PHE A 87 1.14 -0.22 14.21
C PHE A 87 0.64 -1.63 14.57
N THR A 88 -0.54 -1.72 15.15
CA THR A 88 -1.06 -2.91 15.82
C THR A 88 -2.59 -2.94 15.80
N GLN A 89 -3.28 -1.80 15.63
CA GLN A 89 -4.73 -1.77 15.54
C GLN A 89 -5.22 -1.51 14.12
N LYS A 90 -5.95 -2.49 13.57
CA LYS A 90 -6.58 -2.40 12.25
C LYS A 90 -7.57 -1.23 12.22
N ARG A 91 -7.27 -0.21 11.41
CA ARG A 91 -8.12 0.96 11.22
C ARG A 91 -9.53 0.55 10.73
N PRO A 92 -10.60 1.22 11.19
CA PRO A 92 -11.96 0.96 10.72
C PRO A 92 -12.04 1.22 9.21
N ARG A 93 -12.77 0.36 8.48
CA ARG A 93 -12.92 0.51 7.03
C ARG A 93 -14.05 1.50 6.75
N PRO A 94 -13.83 2.56 5.95
CA PRO A 94 -14.91 3.41 5.44
C PRO A 94 -15.93 2.63 4.60
N ASP A 95 -17.15 3.15 4.50
CA ASP A 95 -18.21 2.53 3.67
C ASP A 95 -17.85 2.54 2.18
N VAL A 96 -17.15 3.58 1.72
CA VAL A 96 -16.74 3.77 0.32
C VAL A 96 -15.24 4.08 0.27
N LEU A 97 -14.56 3.46 -0.68
CA LEU A 97 -13.16 3.72 -1.01
C LEU A 97 -13.04 3.86 -2.53
N HIS A 98 -12.09 4.68 -2.97
CA HIS A 98 -11.70 4.80 -4.37
C HIS A 98 -10.38 4.05 -4.58
N GLY A 99 -10.14 3.61 -5.82
CA GLY A 99 -8.97 2.80 -6.11
C GLY A 99 -8.83 2.45 -7.58
N VAL A 100 -7.73 1.77 -7.89
CA VAL A 100 -7.37 1.34 -9.24
C VAL A 100 -7.33 -0.18 -9.31
N THR A 101 -7.61 -0.73 -10.49
CA THR A 101 -7.46 -2.16 -10.75
C THR A 101 -6.45 -2.37 -11.86
N GLN A 102 -5.37 -3.08 -11.56
CA GLN A 102 -4.33 -3.47 -12.49
C GLN A 102 -4.56 -4.93 -12.92
N ARG A 103 -4.59 -5.17 -14.24
CA ARG A 103 -4.50 -6.52 -14.80
C ARG A 103 -3.04 -6.82 -15.08
N ILE A 104 -2.53 -7.94 -14.55
CA ILE A 104 -1.15 -8.39 -14.71
C ILE A 104 -1.16 -9.80 -15.29
N GLU A 105 -0.41 -10.00 -16.37
CA GLU A 105 -0.18 -11.33 -16.93
C GLU A 105 0.81 -12.12 -16.05
N THR A 106 0.41 -13.30 -15.60
CA THR A 106 1.25 -14.19 -14.78
C THR A 106 1.35 -15.58 -15.40
N GLY A 107 2.34 -16.38 -14.99
CA GLY A 107 2.47 -17.77 -15.45
C GLY A 107 1.31 -18.69 -15.05
N TYR A 108 0.39 -18.23 -14.19
CA TYR A 108 -0.78 -18.97 -13.74
C TYR A 108 -2.10 -18.40 -14.28
N GLY A 109 -2.02 -17.44 -15.21
CA GLY A 109 -3.17 -16.75 -15.78
C GLY A 109 -3.25 -15.28 -15.38
N LYS A 110 -4.38 -14.64 -15.68
CA LYS A 110 -4.58 -13.20 -15.48
C LYS A 110 -4.88 -12.90 -14.02
N LEU A 111 -4.04 -12.08 -13.40
CA LEU A 111 -4.23 -11.57 -12.06
C LEU A 111 -4.82 -10.15 -12.11
N TYR A 112 -5.84 -9.89 -11.33
CA TYR A 112 -6.43 -8.57 -11.13
C TYR A 112 -6.12 -8.10 -9.72
N VAL A 113 -5.30 -7.06 -9.61
CA VAL A 113 -4.91 -6.43 -8.35
C VAL A 113 -5.66 -5.12 -8.19
N ASN A 114 -6.54 -5.04 -7.22
CA ASN A 114 -7.30 -3.85 -6.86
C ASN A 114 -6.66 -3.20 -5.63
N ILE A 115 -6.23 -1.95 -5.77
CA ILE A 115 -5.61 -1.16 -4.70
C ILE A 115 -6.56 -0.01 -4.41
N ASN A 116 -7.11 0.01 -3.19
CA ASN A 116 -7.98 1.09 -2.72
C ASN A 116 -7.22 1.99 -1.76
N GLU A 117 -7.52 3.27 -1.83
CA GLU A 117 -6.76 4.36 -1.22
C GLU A 117 -7.44 4.86 0.04
N ASP A 118 -6.63 5.37 0.96
CA ASP A 118 -7.08 6.09 2.13
C ASP A 118 -7.61 7.47 1.72
N PRO A 119 -8.88 7.80 1.99
CA PRO A 119 -9.47 9.09 1.64
C PRO A 119 -8.75 10.31 2.26
N GLU A 120 -8.03 10.11 3.37
CA GLU A 120 -7.38 11.19 4.12
C GLU A 120 -5.88 11.31 3.85
N ALA A 121 -5.23 10.20 3.46
CA ALA A 121 -3.77 10.08 3.42
C ALA A 121 -3.19 9.72 2.05
N ASP A 122 -4.03 9.60 1.00
CA ASP A 122 -3.63 9.33 -0.40
C ASP A 122 -2.60 8.18 -0.53
N ARG A 123 -2.80 7.14 0.28
CA ARG A 123 -1.94 5.95 0.37
C ARG A 123 -2.76 4.67 0.24
N PRO A 124 -2.17 3.54 -0.18
CA PRO A 124 -2.86 2.26 -0.16
C PRO A 124 -3.45 1.94 1.21
N PHE A 125 -4.76 1.72 1.26
CA PHE A 125 -5.51 1.35 2.45
C PHE A 125 -5.85 -0.14 2.47
N GLU A 126 -6.23 -0.72 1.33
CA GLU A 126 -6.47 -2.15 1.20
C GLU A 126 -6.16 -2.66 -0.21
N LEU A 127 -5.83 -3.95 -0.29
CA LEU A 127 -5.54 -4.64 -1.54
C LEU A 127 -6.42 -5.89 -1.67
N PHE A 128 -7.00 -6.09 -2.84
CA PHE A 128 -7.62 -7.34 -3.24
C PHE A 128 -6.91 -7.88 -4.48
N ALA A 129 -6.74 -9.20 -4.55
CA ALA A 129 -6.21 -9.85 -5.74
C ALA A 129 -7.08 -11.04 -6.10
N ASN A 130 -7.41 -11.16 -7.37
CA ASN A 130 -8.17 -12.29 -7.92
C ASN A 130 -7.48 -12.80 -9.17
N ILE A 131 -7.26 -14.10 -9.23
CA ILE A 131 -6.78 -14.78 -10.45
C ILE A 131 -7.94 -15.46 -11.15
N GLY A 132 -7.88 -15.54 -12.49
CA GLY A 132 -8.88 -16.26 -13.29
C GLY A 132 -9.06 -17.72 -12.81
N ASN A 133 -10.28 -18.25 -12.94
CA ASN A 133 -10.75 -19.54 -12.41
C ASN A 133 -10.79 -19.60 -10.88
N SER A 134 -11.95 -19.21 -10.33
CA SER A 134 -12.23 -19.21 -8.91
C SER A 134 -12.35 -20.65 -8.37
N GLY A 135 -11.57 -21.00 -7.33
CA GLY A 135 -11.85 -22.19 -6.51
C GLY A 135 -10.73 -23.25 -6.35
N GLY A 136 -9.49 -22.97 -6.74
CA GLY A 136 -8.35 -23.88 -6.60
C GLY A 136 -7.29 -23.50 -5.55
N PHE A 137 -6.19 -24.25 -5.49
CA PHE A 137 -4.92 -23.95 -4.83
C PHE A 137 -4.42 -22.56 -5.20
N THR A 138 -4.40 -22.24 -6.50
CA THR A 138 -3.90 -20.95 -6.99
C THR A 138 -4.77 -19.80 -6.47
N GLY A 139 -6.10 -19.97 -6.56
CA GLY A 139 -7.06 -18.98 -6.08
C GLY A 139 -7.03 -18.79 -4.57
N SER A 140 -7.02 -19.88 -3.81
CA SER A 140 -7.01 -19.83 -2.33
C SER A 140 -5.72 -19.22 -1.77
N PHE A 141 -4.56 -19.53 -2.37
CA PHE A 141 -3.29 -18.88 -2.02
C PHE A 141 -3.32 -17.38 -2.33
N THR A 142 -3.81 -17.00 -3.52
CA THR A 142 -3.95 -15.59 -3.93
C THR A 142 -4.85 -14.82 -2.97
N GLU A 143 -6.00 -15.40 -2.62
CA GLU A 143 -6.96 -14.78 -1.70
C GLU A 143 -6.37 -14.63 -0.29
N ALA A 144 -5.68 -15.65 0.22
CA ALA A 144 -5.04 -15.61 1.53
C ALA A 144 -3.94 -14.54 1.60
N LEU A 145 -3.10 -14.45 0.56
CA LEU A 145 -2.06 -13.45 0.44
C LEU A 145 -2.64 -12.03 0.38
N ALA A 146 -3.62 -11.79 -0.48
CA ALA A 146 -4.27 -10.48 -0.62
C ALA A 146 -4.95 -10.03 0.69
N LYS A 147 -5.66 -10.94 1.38
CA LYS A 147 -6.26 -10.65 2.69
C LYS A 147 -5.22 -10.28 3.74
N THR A 148 -4.07 -10.94 3.72
CA THR A 148 -2.98 -10.67 4.67
C THR A 148 -2.38 -9.29 4.41
N ILE A 149 -2.11 -8.95 3.14
CA ILE A 149 -1.63 -7.63 2.73
C ILE A 149 -2.65 -6.53 3.07
N SER A 150 -3.93 -6.76 2.81
CA SER A 150 -5.01 -5.84 3.19
C SER A 150 -5.04 -5.56 4.70
N VAL A 151 -4.82 -6.58 5.54
CA VAL A 151 -4.72 -6.40 6.99
C VAL A 151 -3.48 -5.58 7.37
N ALA A 152 -2.33 -5.84 6.75
CA ALA A 152 -1.09 -5.11 6.99
C ALA A 152 -1.23 -3.62 6.63
N LEU A 153 -1.74 -3.31 5.44
CA LEU A 153 -1.99 -1.93 5.00
C LEU A 153 -2.92 -1.19 5.96
N ARG A 154 -4.02 -1.83 6.39
CA ARG A 154 -4.96 -1.26 7.36
C ARG A 154 -4.41 -1.12 8.78
N ALA A 155 -3.32 -1.82 9.10
CA ALA A 155 -2.59 -1.69 10.36
C ALA A 155 -1.47 -0.65 10.27
N GLY A 156 -1.37 0.09 9.16
CA GLY A 156 -0.42 1.18 8.97
C GLY A 156 0.91 0.77 8.34
N VAL A 157 1.15 -0.52 8.09
CA VAL A 157 2.41 -1.02 7.51
C VAL A 157 2.74 -0.26 6.22
N ASP A 158 4.02 0.06 6.06
CA ASP A 158 4.53 0.78 4.90
C ASP A 158 4.27 0.00 3.60
N PRO A 159 3.51 0.57 2.64
CA PRO A 159 3.27 -0.04 1.34
C PRO A 159 4.56 -0.31 0.56
N GLU A 160 5.59 0.53 0.67
CA GLU A 160 6.87 0.34 -0.02
C GLU A 160 7.58 -0.92 0.49
N GLU A 161 7.60 -1.13 1.82
CA GLU A 161 8.18 -2.32 2.43
C GLU A 161 7.46 -3.59 1.94
N ILE A 162 6.11 -3.57 1.88
CA ILE A 162 5.34 -4.70 1.37
C ILE A 162 5.68 -4.98 -0.11
N ALA A 163 5.73 -3.94 -0.95
CA ALA A 163 6.04 -4.07 -2.37
C ALA A 163 7.43 -4.70 -2.56
N GLU A 164 8.44 -4.19 -1.87
CA GLU A 164 9.83 -4.66 -1.93
C GLU A 164 9.94 -6.14 -1.48
N LYS A 165 9.23 -6.56 -0.43
CA LYS A 165 9.30 -7.95 0.05
C LYS A 165 8.60 -8.94 -0.87
N LEU A 166 7.63 -8.49 -1.65
CA LEU A 166 6.90 -9.34 -2.59
C LEU A 166 7.62 -9.48 -3.94
N GLN A 167 8.31 -8.43 -4.38
CA GLN A 167 9.05 -8.43 -5.64
C GLN A 167 10.18 -9.47 -5.65
N GLY A 168 10.34 -10.15 -6.77
CA GLY A 168 11.36 -11.17 -7.00
C GLY A 168 11.07 -12.53 -6.39
N ILE A 169 9.94 -12.72 -5.68
CA ILE A 169 9.52 -14.06 -5.24
C ILE A 169 9.28 -14.94 -6.47
N ARG A 170 9.93 -16.09 -6.53
CA ARG A 170 9.89 -16.98 -7.70
C ARG A 170 8.92 -18.13 -7.54
N SER A 171 8.35 -18.52 -8.66
CA SER A 171 7.59 -19.74 -8.84
C SER A 171 8.05 -20.45 -10.13
N PRO A 172 7.69 -21.72 -10.36
CA PRO A 172 8.10 -22.43 -11.58
C PRO A 172 7.64 -21.77 -12.89
N LYS A 173 6.51 -21.06 -12.88
CA LYS A 173 5.96 -20.43 -14.08
C LYS A 173 6.19 -18.91 -14.07
N VAL A 174 6.83 -18.42 -15.12
CA VAL A 174 7.08 -16.99 -15.34
C VAL A 174 6.24 -16.46 -16.51
N ALA A 175 5.95 -15.18 -16.51
CA ALA A 175 5.31 -14.48 -17.63
C ALA A 175 5.96 -13.12 -17.85
N TRP A 176 5.55 -12.44 -18.92
CA TRP A 176 5.94 -11.07 -19.20
C TRP A 176 4.69 -10.19 -19.21
N ASP A 177 4.72 -9.11 -18.44
CA ASP A 177 3.66 -8.10 -18.40
C ASP A 177 4.27 -6.72 -18.62
N LYS A 178 3.83 -6.03 -19.68
CA LYS A 178 4.25 -4.66 -20.02
C LYS A 178 5.78 -4.44 -20.04
N GLY A 179 6.53 -5.42 -20.54
CA GLY A 179 7.98 -5.36 -20.66
C GLY A 179 8.75 -5.78 -19.39
N GLU A 180 8.05 -6.15 -18.32
CA GLU A 180 8.63 -6.66 -17.08
C GLU A 180 8.38 -8.16 -16.94
N GLN A 181 9.37 -8.89 -16.44
CA GLN A 181 9.23 -10.32 -16.20
C GLN A 181 8.59 -10.56 -14.83
N ILE A 182 7.43 -11.20 -14.82
CA ILE A 182 6.68 -11.59 -13.64
C ILE A 182 7.03 -13.02 -13.25
N GLN A 183 7.60 -13.18 -12.06
CA GLN A 183 8.18 -14.43 -11.56
C GLN A 183 7.17 -15.33 -10.84
N SER A 184 6.10 -14.74 -10.30
CA SER A 184 5.06 -15.42 -9.53
C SER A 184 3.86 -14.52 -9.27
N ILE A 185 2.83 -15.05 -8.61
CA ILE A 185 1.67 -14.25 -8.14
C ILE A 185 2.07 -13.22 -7.05
N PRO A 186 2.86 -13.58 -6.01
CA PRO A 186 3.38 -12.58 -5.07
C PRO A 186 4.15 -11.46 -5.76
N ASP A 187 5.06 -11.81 -6.68
CA ASP A 187 5.85 -10.84 -7.45
C ASP A 187 4.96 -9.92 -8.31
N ALA A 188 3.89 -10.48 -8.90
CA ALA A 188 2.89 -9.68 -9.62
C ALA A 188 2.20 -8.66 -8.70
N ILE A 189 1.84 -9.06 -7.46
CA ILE A 189 1.24 -8.14 -6.48
C ILE A 189 2.25 -7.05 -6.08
N GLY A 190 3.50 -7.42 -5.79
CA GLY A 190 4.57 -6.46 -5.47
C GLY A 190 4.81 -5.47 -6.61
N THR A 191 4.87 -5.97 -7.85
CA THR A 191 4.98 -5.15 -9.06
C THR A 191 3.78 -4.20 -9.23
N ALA A 192 2.56 -4.67 -8.97
CA ALA A 192 1.37 -3.81 -8.99
C ALA A 192 1.45 -2.69 -7.96
N MET A 193 1.86 -3.02 -6.73
CA MET A 193 2.01 -2.05 -5.65
C MET A 193 3.09 -1.02 -5.99
N GLN A 194 4.25 -1.45 -6.48
CA GLN A 194 5.32 -0.56 -6.89
C GLN A 194 4.88 0.39 -8.00
N ARG A 195 4.24 -0.14 -9.07
CA ARG A 195 3.68 0.68 -10.15
C ARG A 195 2.66 1.70 -9.65
N TYR A 196 1.89 1.35 -8.61
CA TYR A 196 0.96 2.29 -8.00
C TYR A 196 1.70 3.41 -7.25
N LEU A 197 2.67 3.06 -6.41
CA LEU A 197 3.46 4.01 -5.62
C LEU A 197 4.28 4.96 -6.50
N ASP A 198 4.79 4.46 -7.62
CA ASP A 198 5.56 5.25 -8.60
C ASP A 198 4.66 6.07 -9.55
N GLY A 199 3.33 5.93 -9.48
CA GLY A 199 2.40 6.60 -10.40
C GLY A 199 2.41 6.06 -11.83
N GLU A 200 2.86 4.82 -12.03
CA GLU A 200 3.07 4.17 -13.34
C GLU A 200 1.95 3.17 -13.72
N VAL A 201 0.79 3.28 -13.09
CA VAL A 201 -0.36 2.35 -13.25
C VAL A 201 -0.81 2.22 -14.73
N GLU A 202 -0.68 3.30 -15.50
CA GLU A 202 -1.10 3.38 -16.91
C GLU A 202 -0.04 2.91 -17.93
N ARG A 203 1.03 2.22 -17.50
CA ARG A 203 2.03 1.68 -18.44
C ARG A 203 1.37 0.93 -19.60
N ALA A 204 1.74 1.29 -20.82
CA ALA A 204 1.29 0.63 -22.04
C ALA A 204 2.01 -0.71 -22.22
N TYR A 205 1.36 -1.66 -22.89
CA TYR A 205 2.06 -2.84 -23.39
C TYR A 205 3.02 -2.40 -24.49
N PRO A 206 4.31 -2.82 -24.46
CA PRO A 206 5.23 -2.52 -25.54
C PRO A 206 4.66 -3.08 -26.83
N GLN A 207 4.44 -2.21 -27.81
CA GLN A 207 4.01 -2.63 -29.14
C GLN A 207 5.22 -3.24 -29.82
N GLN A 208 5.09 -4.51 -30.22
CA GLN A 208 6.09 -5.16 -31.02
C GLN A 208 6.02 -4.55 -32.42
N GLN A 209 6.85 -3.54 -32.67
CA GLN A 209 6.97 -2.96 -34.01
C GLN A 209 7.46 -4.05 -34.95
N THR A 210 6.77 -4.18 -36.07
CA THR A 210 7.26 -4.98 -37.19
C THR A 210 8.52 -4.31 -37.75
N LEU A 211 9.41 -5.10 -38.36
CA LEU A 211 10.60 -4.55 -39.03
C LEU A 211 10.23 -3.54 -40.13
N GLU A 212 9.01 -3.66 -40.68
CA GLU A 212 8.42 -2.75 -41.66
C GLU A 212 8.05 -1.41 -41.03
N GLU A 213 7.39 -1.38 -39.86
CA GLU A 213 7.05 -0.13 -39.14
C GLU A 213 8.30 0.66 -38.71
N THR A 214 9.36 -0.01 -38.28
CA THR A 214 10.63 0.67 -37.94
C THR A 214 11.36 1.18 -39.20
N ALA A 215 11.12 0.57 -40.36
CA ALA A 215 11.68 1.03 -41.64
C ALA A 215 10.87 2.20 -42.24
N GLU A 216 9.54 2.19 -42.11
CA GLU A 216 8.65 3.27 -42.54
C GLU A 216 8.87 4.58 -41.78
N GLU A 217 9.24 4.50 -40.50
CA GLU A 217 9.64 5.69 -39.71
C GLU A 217 11.03 6.24 -40.11
N ALA A 218 11.85 5.46 -40.81
CA ALA A 218 13.18 5.84 -41.27
C ALA A 218 13.20 6.39 -42.70
N ASP A 219 12.25 5.99 -43.56
CA ASP A 219 12.25 6.27 -44.99
C ASP A 219 11.15 7.28 -45.39
N GLY A 220 11.34 8.52 -44.98
CA GLY A 220 10.65 9.68 -45.55
C GLY A 220 11.19 10.10 -46.92
N GLU A 221 11.41 9.21 -47.88
CA GLU A 221 11.75 9.58 -49.28
C GLU A 221 11.45 8.45 -50.30
N ASP A 222 10.41 8.69 -51.12
CA ASP A 222 10.10 8.18 -52.48
C ASP A 222 10.04 6.65 -52.82
N ASP A 223 8.79 6.11 -52.88
CA ASP A 223 8.06 5.20 -53.84
C ASP A 223 8.82 4.30 -54.89
N PRO A 224 8.25 3.20 -55.51
CA PRO A 224 6.97 2.47 -55.28
C PRO A 224 7.02 0.91 -55.22
N GLU A 225 5.95 0.37 -54.62
CA GLU A 225 5.15 -0.84 -54.97
C GLU A 225 5.81 -2.20 -55.31
N VAL A 226 5.62 -3.20 -54.42
CA VAL A 226 5.40 -4.61 -54.82
C VAL A 226 4.39 -5.30 -53.87
N THR A 227 3.21 -5.62 -54.38
CA THR A 227 2.20 -6.47 -53.74
C THR A 227 2.66 -7.92 -53.57
N ARG A 228 2.42 -8.56 -52.41
CA ARG A 228 2.26 -10.02 -52.34
C ARG A 228 1.54 -10.55 -51.07
N ALA A 229 0.28 -10.95 -51.30
CA ALA A 229 -0.46 -12.12 -50.81
C ALA A 229 -0.45 -12.50 -49.31
N ASP A 230 -1.65 -12.39 -48.72
CA ASP A 230 -2.14 -13.10 -47.53
C ASP A 230 -1.75 -14.59 -47.49
N ILE A 231 -1.21 -15.03 -46.36
CA ILE A 231 -1.21 -16.44 -45.95
C ILE A 231 -1.76 -16.50 -44.53
N GLY A 232 -3.04 -16.86 -44.41
CA GLY A 232 -3.65 -17.22 -43.14
C GLY A 232 -3.01 -18.48 -42.57
N HIS A 233 -2.64 -18.42 -41.29
CA HIS A 233 -2.18 -19.59 -40.55
C HIS A 233 -3.40 -20.33 -40.01
N GLU A 234 -3.79 -21.41 -40.68
CA GLU A 234 -4.68 -22.44 -40.12
C GLU A 234 -3.83 -23.40 -39.28
N THR A 235 -4.12 -23.51 -37.98
CA THR A 235 -3.59 -24.57 -37.14
C THR A 235 -4.50 -25.79 -37.24
N ASP A 236 -3.93 -26.91 -37.68
CA ASP A 236 -4.60 -28.20 -37.87
C ASP A 236 -5.01 -28.82 -36.53
N GLY A 237 -6.29 -28.70 -36.18
CA GLY A 237 -6.89 -29.32 -35.01
C GLY A 237 -7.21 -30.80 -35.29
N GLY A 238 -6.24 -31.67 -35.04
CA GLY A 238 -6.39 -33.12 -35.17
C GLY A 238 -6.23 -33.86 -33.83
N ALA A 239 -7.14 -33.67 -32.88
CA ALA A 239 -7.18 -34.46 -31.65
C ALA A 239 -8.00 -35.74 -31.88
N LEU A 240 -7.32 -36.87 -32.03
CA LEU A 240 -7.92 -38.20 -31.85
C LEU A 240 -8.11 -38.42 -30.35
N ALA A 241 -9.35 -38.72 -29.95
CA ALA A 241 -9.70 -39.18 -28.62
C ALA A 241 -8.98 -40.51 -28.34
N GLY A 242 -7.84 -40.42 -27.65
CA GLY A 242 -7.19 -41.56 -27.01
C GLY A 242 -7.73 -41.70 -25.59
N GLU A 243 -8.36 -42.83 -25.31
CA GLU A 243 -8.74 -43.21 -23.95
C GLU A 243 -7.47 -43.41 -23.10
N ALA A 244 -7.14 -42.44 -22.25
CA ALA A 244 -6.18 -42.61 -21.17
C ALA A 244 -6.91 -42.26 -19.87
N GLY A 245 -7.07 -43.25 -19.00
CA GLY A 245 -7.82 -43.09 -17.77
C GLY A 245 -7.09 -42.18 -16.79
N ASP A 246 -7.88 -41.39 -16.06
CA ASP A 246 -7.54 -40.66 -14.84
C ASP A 246 -6.76 -41.55 -13.87
N THR A 247 -5.42 -41.60 -14.03
CA THR A 247 -4.55 -42.32 -13.11
C THR A 247 -4.05 -41.35 -12.04
N PRO A 248 -4.21 -41.68 -10.74
CA PRO A 248 -3.67 -40.89 -9.62
C PRO A 248 -2.15 -40.62 -9.68
N ASP A 249 -1.44 -41.27 -10.60
CA ASP A 249 0.00 -41.17 -10.80
C ASP A 249 0.40 -39.89 -11.54
N ASP A 250 -0.44 -39.41 -12.48
CA ASP A 250 -0.13 -38.23 -13.29
C ASP A 250 -0.19 -36.94 -12.45
N GLN A 251 -1.23 -36.79 -11.62
CA GLN A 251 -1.32 -35.67 -10.68
C GLN A 251 -0.18 -35.67 -9.66
N ARG A 252 0.23 -36.84 -9.17
CA ARG A 252 1.38 -36.96 -8.26
C ARG A 252 2.67 -36.52 -8.92
N SER A 253 2.91 -36.92 -10.16
CA SER A 253 4.12 -36.52 -10.90
C SER A 253 4.22 -35.00 -11.08
N ILE A 254 3.10 -34.32 -11.34
CA ILE A 254 3.03 -32.86 -11.45
C ILE A 254 3.37 -32.18 -10.12
N ILE A 255 2.79 -32.68 -9.02
CA ILE A 255 3.03 -32.14 -7.67
C ILE A 255 4.48 -32.40 -7.23
N ASP A 256 5.03 -33.58 -7.49
CA ASP A 256 6.41 -33.94 -7.15
C ASP A 256 7.43 -33.10 -7.93
N ALA A 257 7.08 -32.63 -9.13
CA ALA A 257 7.84 -31.66 -9.90
C ALA A 257 7.71 -30.21 -9.35
N GLY A 258 6.88 -29.99 -8.32
CA GLY A 258 6.63 -28.68 -7.73
C GLY A 258 5.69 -27.79 -8.56
N GLU A 259 4.98 -28.37 -9.52
CA GLU A 259 4.09 -27.63 -10.42
C GLU A 259 2.64 -27.64 -9.91
N SER A 260 1.85 -26.67 -10.40
CA SER A 260 0.42 -26.64 -10.08
C SER A 260 -0.32 -27.76 -10.83
N PRO A 261 -1.10 -28.61 -10.14
CA PRO A 261 -1.95 -29.63 -10.78
C PRO A 261 -3.19 -29.03 -11.47
N GLU A 262 -3.41 -27.73 -11.34
CA GLU A 262 -4.55 -27.03 -11.92
C GLU A 262 -4.25 -26.50 -13.32
N CYS A 263 -5.18 -26.71 -14.24
CA CYS A 263 -5.14 -26.07 -15.54
C CYS A 263 -5.23 -24.54 -15.38
N PRO A 264 -4.28 -23.76 -15.94
CA PRO A 264 -4.29 -22.31 -15.82
C PRO A 264 -5.43 -21.64 -16.59
N GLU A 265 -6.01 -22.33 -17.57
CA GLU A 265 -7.08 -21.77 -18.42
C GLU A 265 -8.48 -22.01 -17.86
N CYS A 266 -8.76 -23.18 -17.28
CA CYS A 266 -10.10 -23.53 -16.78
C CYS A 266 -10.16 -23.95 -15.30
N GLY A 267 -9.02 -24.08 -14.62
CA GLY A 267 -8.95 -24.50 -13.22
C GLY A 267 -9.24 -25.99 -12.96
N SER A 268 -9.45 -26.80 -14.00
CA SER A 268 -9.66 -28.24 -13.84
C SER A 268 -8.38 -28.95 -13.34
N LEU A 269 -8.56 -30.01 -12.54
CA LEU A 269 -7.49 -30.88 -12.05
C LEU A 269 -7.19 -32.06 -13.00
N SER A 270 -7.80 -32.09 -14.18
CA SER A 270 -7.61 -33.12 -15.21
C SER A 270 -6.42 -32.80 -16.13
N LEU A 271 -5.26 -32.47 -15.54
CA LEU A 271 -4.00 -32.33 -16.26
C LEU A 271 -3.26 -33.66 -16.31
N TYR A 272 -2.79 -34.03 -17.49
CA TYR A 272 -1.97 -35.23 -17.71
C TYR A 272 -0.81 -34.92 -18.64
N TYR A 273 0.27 -35.70 -18.53
CA TYR A 273 1.41 -35.61 -19.45
C TYR A 273 1.21 -36.54 -20.64
N ALA A 274 1.23 -35.98 -21.85
CA ALA A 274 1.21 -36.74 -23.10
C ALA A 274 2.19 -36.13 -24.10
N GLU A 275 3.01 -36.99 -24.72
CA GLU A 275 3.94 -36.60 -25.80
C GLU A 275 4.91 -35.47 -25.42
N GLY A 276 5.22 -35.31 -24.14
CA GLY A 276 6.11 -34.25 -23.63
C GLY A 276 5.41 -32.94 -23.29
N CYS A 277 4.08 -32.89 -23.40
CA CYS A 277 3.25 -31.74 -23.06
C CYS A 277 2.31 -32.08 -21.90
N LYS A 278 2.01 -31.10 -21.03
CA LYS A 278 0.83 -31.16 -20.17
C LYS A 278 -0.39 -30.82 -21.00
N THR A 279 -1.45 -31.61 -20.91
CA THR A 279 -2.71 -31.37 -21.60
C THR A 279 -3.87 -31.43 -20.60
N CYS A 280 -4.85 -30.55 -20.76
CA CYS A 280 -6.07 -30.53 -19.96
C CYS A 280 -7.20 -31.23 -20.70
N GLU A 281 -7.75 -32.31 -20.13
CA GLU A 281 -8.89 -33.02 -20.71
C GLU A 281 -10.16 -32.17 -20.77
N SER A 282 -10.31 -31.22 -19.85
CA SER A 282 -11.56 -30.47 -19.70
C SER A 282 -11.72 -29.32 -20.70
N CYS A 283 -10.61 -28.69 -21.11
CA CYS A 283 -10.67 -27.53 -22.01
C CYS A 283 -9.73 -27.61 -23.23
N GLY A 284 -8.88 -28.64 -23.31
CA GLY A 284 -7.93 -28.82 -24.41
C GLY A 284 -6.67 -27.97 -24.32
N TRP A 285 -6.50 -27.18 -23.25
CA TRP A 285 -5.27 -26.43 -23.01
C TRP A 285 -4.05 -27.36 -22.98
N SER A 286 -2.95 -26.97 -23.63
CA SER A 286 -1.69 -27.74 -23.62
C SER A 286 -0.45 -26.86 -23.49
N GLU A 287 0.56 -27.33 -22.76
CA GLU A 287 1.87 -26.66 -22.55
C GLU A 287 3.01 -27.68 -22.65
N CYS A 288 3.95 -27.41 -23.57
CA CYS A 288 5.23 -28.08 -23.76
C CYS A 288 6.34 -27.00 -23.69
#